data_AF-A0AAN4UQR3-F1
#
_entry.id   AF-A0AAN4UQR3-F1
#
_cell.length_a   1.000
_cell.length_b   1.000
_cell.length_c   1.000
_cell.angle_alpha   90.00
_cell.angle_beta   90.00
_cell.angle_gamma   90.00
#
_symmetry.space_group_name_H-M   'P 1'
#
loop_
_entity.id
_entity.type
_entity.pdbx_description
1 polymer ?
#
loop_
_entity_poly.entity_id
_entity_poly.type
_entity_poly.pdbx_seq_one_letter_code
_entity_poly.pdbx_strand_id
1 'polypeptide(L)' 'MTDSDHTENDKTVIPMPFSRRYPTSSQKVKDLGLSDLSRQVEPSGRGAKGHWCSRCRGIWYSYFLEAECPRCGNRHG' A
#
# COMPACT_ATOMS: atom_id res chain seq x y z
N MET A 1 46.96 -6.91 22.54
CA MET A 1 46.14 -7.51 21.47
C MET A 1 44.97 -8.25 22.08
N THR A 2 43.76 -7.77 21.87
CA THR A 2 42.58 -8.52 21.41
C THR A 2 41.40 -7.55 21.35
N ASP A 3 41.14 -7.04 20.15
CA ASP A 3 39.90 -6.39 19.78
C ASP A 3 38.75 -7.37 20.02
N SER A 4 37.79 -6.97 20.84
CA SER A 4 36.52 -7.69 21.00
C SER A 4 35.54 -7.06 20.02
N ASP A 5 35.39 -7.76 18.90
CA ASP A 5 34.50 -7.46 17.79
C ASP A 5 33.04 -7.42 18.29
N HIS A 6 32.48 -6.22 18.41
CA HIS A 6 31.08 -6.04 18.76
C HIS A 6 30.23 -6.34 17.53
N THR A 7 29.69 -7.55 17.46
CA THR A 7 28.71 -7.99 16.47
C THR A 7 27.56 -6.99 16.39
N GLU A 8 27.48 -6.35 15.23
CA GLU A 8 26.49 -5.37 14.80
C GLU A 8 25.07 -5.88 15.02
N ASN A 9 24.36 -5.29 15.98
CA ASN A 9 22.97 -5.60 16.28
C ASN A 9 22.08 -5.35 15.06
N ASP A 10 21.47 -6.43 14.60
CA ASP A 10 20.37 -6.55 13.64
C ASP A 10 19.26 -5.49 13.85
N LYS A 11 19.36 -4.37 13.11
CA LYS A 11 18.30 -3.35 13.06
C LYS A 11 17.24 -3.74 12.04
N THR A 12 16.51 -4.82 12.31
CA THR A 12 15.34 -5.18 11.49
C THR A 12 14.25 -4.11 11.65
N VAL A 13 14.09 -3.26 10.63
CA VAL A 13 13.04 -2.24 10.60
C VAL A 13 11.70 -2.93 10.33
N ILE A 14 10.84 -3.00 11.36
CA ILE A 14 9.48 -3.54 11.21
C ILE A 14 8.57 -2.39 10.77
N PRO A 15 8.03 -2.42 9.53
CA PRO A 15 7.15 -1.37 9.06
C PRO A 15 5.80 -1.44 9.76
N MET A 16 5.20 -0.28 10.04
CA MET A 16 3.91 -0.23 10.70
C MET A 16 2.83 -0.90 9.84
N PRO A 17 2.05 -1.85 10.41
CA PRO A 17 1.02 -2.57 9.67
C PRO A 17 0.03 -1.61 9.01
N PHE A 18 -0.31 -1.87 7.75
CA PHE A 18 -1.35 -1.15 6.99
C PHE A 18 -1.12 0.36 6.83
N SER A 19 0.10 0.84 7.13
CA SER A 19 0.50 2.22 6.85
C SER A 19 0.45 2.50 5.35
N ARG A 20 0.10 3.74 5.00
CA ARG A 20 0.07 4.19 3.60
C ARG A 20 1.48 4.09 3.03
N ARG A 21 1.64 3.29 1.96
CA ARG A 21 2.88 3.24 1.19
C ARG A 21 2.71 3.95 -0.13
N TYR A 22 3.83 4.44 -0.64
CA TYR A 22 3.93 5.03 -1.96
C TYR A 22 4.62 4.03 -2.90
N PRO A 23 4.33 4.06 -4.20
CA PRO A 23 5.04 3.24 -5.18
C PRO A 23 6.54 3.50 -5.08
N THR A 24 7.31 2.44 -4.83
CA THR A 24 8.77 2.50 -4.72
C THR A 24 9.48 2.27 -6.06
N SER A 25 8.75 1.91 -7.11
CA SER A 25 9.30 1.59 -8.42
C SER A 25 8.79 2.55 -9.50
N SER A 26 9.63 2.85 -10.49
CA SER A 26 9.29 3.60 -11.71
C SER A 26 8.45 2.81 -12.72
N GLN A 27 7.95 1.62 -12.36
CA GLN A 27 7.14 0.79 -13.25
C GLN A 27 5.81 1.46 -13.60
N LYS A 28 5.24 1.09 -14.76
CA LYS A 28 3.89 1.53 -15.16
C LYS A 28 2.87 1.14 -14.08
N VAL A 29 2.34 2.15 -13.41
CA VAL A 29 1.30 2.03 -12.38
C VAL A 29 -0.01 1.61 -13.05
N LYS A 30 -0.66 0.57 -12.49
CA LYS A 30 -1.97 0.13 -12.95
C LYS A 30 -3.08 0.93 -12.28
N ASP A 31 -4.11 1.27 -13.03
CA ASP A 31 -5.39 1.66 -12.46
C ASP A 31 -6.20 0.40 -12.11
N LEU A 32 -6.60 0.27 -10.85
CA LEU A 32 -7.35 -0.86 -10.32
C LEU A 32 -8.85 -0.53 -10.14
N GLY A 33 -9.24 0.74 -10.34
CA GLY A 33 -10.61 1.22 -10.23
C GLY A 33 -11.09 1.50 -8.80
N LEU A 34 -12.38 1.78 -8.67
CA LEU A 34 -13.06 1.99 -7.39
C LEU A 34 -13.30 0.68 -6.65
N SER A 35 -13.25 0.74 -5.31
CA SER A 35 -13.80 -0.32 -4.46
C SER A 35 -15.30 -0.51 -4.69
N ASP A 36 -15.81 -1.70 -4.35
CA ASP A 36 -17.21 -2.04 -4.60
C ASP A 36 -18.17 -1.11 -3.85
N LEU A 37 -17.85 -0.77 -2.60
CA LEU A 37 -18.62 0.19 -1.82
C LEU A 37 -18.58 1.59 -2.45
N SER A 38 -17.40 2.04 -2.86
CA SER A 38 -17.26 3.38 -3.45
C SER A 38 -17.97 3.50 -4.80
N ARG A 39 -17.97 2.42 -5.60
CA ARG A 39 -18.70 2.35 -6.85
C ARG A 39 -20.21 2.46 -6.66
N GLN A 40 -20.75 1.95 -5.56
CA GLN A 40 -22.17 2.06 -5.24
C GLN A 40 -22.58 3.47 -4.81
N VAL A 41 -21.66 4.22 -4.19
CA VAL A 41 -21.93 5.56 -3.68
C VAL A 41 -21.86 6.62 -4.78
N GLU A 42 -20.78 6.62 -5.56
CA GLU A 42 -20.58 7.57 -6.66
C GLU A 42 -19.70 6.91 -7.74
N PRO A 43 -20.31 6.34 -8.80
CA PRO A 43 -19.60 5.59 -9.83
C PRO A 43 -18.55 6.39 -10.61
N SER A 44 -18.65 7.72 -10.65
CA SER A 44 -17.67 8.56 -11.37
C SER A 44 -16.30 8.59 -10.69
N GLY A 45 -16.21 8.22 -9.41
CA GLY A 45 -14.97 8.28 -8.63
C GLY A 45 -14.52 9.71 -8.30
N ARG A 46 -15.31 10.74 -8.65
CA ARG A 46 -14.99 12.13 -8.33
C ARG A 46 -14.90 12.31 -6.83
N GLY A 47 -13.74 12.74 -6.34
CA GLY A 47 -13.48 12.98 -4.91
C GLY A 47 -12.93 11.78 -4.14
N ALA A 48 -12.87 10.58 -4.76
CA ALA A 48 -12.27 9.41 -4.14
C ALA A 48 -10.76 9.61 -3.91
N LYS A 49 -10.22 8.96 -2.88
CA LYS A 49 -8.80 8.97 -2.55
C LYS A 49 -8.13 7.72 -3.11
N GLY A 50 -6.91 7.88 -3.61
CA GLY A 50 -6.11 6.79 -4.14
C GLY A 50 -5.38 6.03 -3.02
N HIS A 51 -5.32 4.72 -3.18
CA HIS A 51 -4.64 3.77 -2.30
C HIS A 51 -3.71 2.90 -3.15
N TRP A 52 -2.44 2.83 -2.78
CA TRP A 52 -1.46 1.99 -3.46
C TRP A 52 -1.60 0.53 -3.01
N CYS A 53 -1.42 -0.41 -3.93
CA CYS A 53 -1.29 -1.84 -3.64
C CYS A 53 -0.02 -2.40 -4.28
N SER A 54 0.94 -2.78 -3.44
CA SER A 54 2.25 -3.31 -3.80
C SER A 54 2.18 -4.62 -4.56
N ARG A 55 1.25 -5.49 -4.19
CA ARG A 55 1.05 -6.78 -4.87
C ARG A 55 0.49 -6.62 -6.28
N CYS A 56 -0.52 -5.77 -6.46
CA CYS A 56 -1.10 -5.49 -7.79
C CYS A 56 -0.25 -4.53 -8.61
N ARG A 57 0.62 -3.74 -7.95
CA ARG A 57 1.39 -2.62 -8.49
C ARG A 57 0.49 -1.59 -9.15
N GLY A 58 -0.53 -1.14 -8.40
CA GLY A 58 -1.54 -0.23 -8.92
C GLY A 58 -2.24 0.59 -7.84
N ILE A 59 -2.98 1.60 -8.27
CA ILE A 59 -3.80 2.48 -7.44
C ILE A 59 -5.26 2.04 -7.57
N TRP A 60 -5.93 1.83 -6.44
CA TRP A 60 -7.38 1.72 -6.36
C TRP A 60 -7.94 2.93 -5.60
N TYR A 61 -9.23 3.21 -5.77
CA TYR A 61 -9.84 4.43 -5.25
C TYR A 61 -10.98 4.14 -4.28
N SER A 62 -11.08 4.92 -3.21
CA SER A 62 -12.18 4.83 -2.25
C SER A 62 -12.59 6.18 -1.67
N TYR A 63 -13.86 6.33 -1.35
CA TYR A 63 -14.37 7.44 -0.53
C TYR A 63 -14.13 7.23 0.96
N PHE A 64 -13.77 6.00 1.35
CA PHE A 64 -13.70 5.55 2.72
C PHE A 64 -12.27 5.22 3.13
N LEU A 65 -12.07 4.95 4.42
CA LEU A 65 -10.77 4.53 4.98
C LEU A 65 -10.57 3.01 4.85
N GLU A 66 -10.93 2.45 3.69
CA GLU A 66 -10.71 1.03 3.40
C GLU A 66 -9.20 0.74 3.35
N ALA A 67 -8.80 -0.38 3.94
CA ALA A 67 -7.40 -0.83 3.94
C ALA A 67 -7.15 -1.96 2.92
N GLU A 68 -8.20 -2.64 2.47
CA GLU A 68 -8.10 -3.86 1.67
C GLU A 68 -8.22 -3.58 0.17
N CYS A 69 -7.23 -4.02 -0.60
CA CYS A 69 -7.25 -3.88 -2.05
C CYS A 69 -8.38 -4.72 -2.67
N PRO A 70 -9.33 -4.13 -3.41
CA PRO A 70 -10.51 -4.82 -3.93
C PRO A 70 -10.17 -5.88 -5.00
N ARG A 71 -8.96 -5.86 -5.55
CA ARG A 71 -8.52 -6.82 -6.58
C ARG A 71 -7.89 -8.07 -6.01
N CYS A 72 -7.29 -8.01 -4.81
CA CYS A 72 -6.42 -9.09 -4.34
C CYS A 72 -6.46 -9.35 -2.83
N GLY A 73 -7.23 -8.57 -2.07
CA GLY A 73 -7.35 -8.70 -0.61
C GLY A 73 -6.13 -8.22 0.17
N ASN A 74 -5.11 -7.65 -0.50
CA ASN A 74 -3.92 -7.17 0.18
C ASN A 74 -4.26 -5.94 1.04
N ARG A 75 -3.90 -5.97 2.32
CA ARG A 75 -4.09 -4.85 3.25
C ARG A 75 -2.86 -3.97 3.42
N HIS A 76 -1.76 -4.37 2.81
CA HIS A 76 -0.53 -3.61 2.82
C HIS A 76 -0.43 -2.75 1.57
N GLY A 77 0.06 -1.53 1.74
CA GLY A 77 0.48 -0.69 0.61
C GLY A 77 1.50 -1.40 -0.25
#